data_AF-A0A810Q3I1-F1
#
_entry.id   AF-A0A810Q3I1-F1
#
_cell.length_a   1.000
_cell.length_b   1.000
_cell.length_c   1.000
_cell.angle_alpha   90.00
_cell.angle_beta   90.00
_cell.angle_gamma   90.00
#
_symmetry.space_group_name_H-M   'P 1'
#
loop_
_entity.id
_entity.type
_entity.pdbx_description
1 polymer ?
#
loop_
_entity_poly.entity_id
_entity_poly.type
_entity_poly.pdbx_seq_one_letter_code
_entity_poly.pdbx_strand_id
1 'polypeptide(L)' 'MRFQVMWKKTHLPPEAYRPFFETDSIDEAKDFAMRLAFDETNHVYVQDTRRDEIVRDFDAPVYRD' A
#
# COMPACT_ATOMS: atom_id res chain seq x y z
N MET A 1 2.34 -1.32 -15.65
CA MET A 1 1.92 -1.39 -14.24
C MET A 1 1.24 -0.10 -13.84
N ARG A 2 -0.10 -0.15 -13.76
CA ARG A 2 -0.97 0.96 -13.36
C ARG A 2 -1.07 1.10 -11.85
N PHE A 3 -1.03 0.00 -11.12
CA PHE A 3 -1.19 -0.03 -9.67
C PHE A 3 0.13 -0.36 -9.01
N GLN A 4 0.52 0.45 -8.05
CA GLN A 4 1.70 0.22 -7.21
C GLN A 4 1.25 0.06 -5.76
N VAL A 5 1.73 -1.00 -5.13
CA VAL A 5 1.62 -1.21 -3.68
C VAL A 5 2.80 -0.49 -3.05
N MET A 6 2.50 0.59 -2.36
CA MET A 6 3.44 1.43 -1.66
C MET A 6 3.54 0.98 -0.22
N TRP A 7 4.76 0.82 0.27
CA TRP A 7 5.02 0.25 1.59
C TRP A 7 6.09 1.03 2.34
N LYS A 8 5.90 1.17 3.64
CA LYS A 8 6.92 1.60 4.60
C LYS A 8 6.81 0.78 5.90
N LYS A 9 7.87 0.78 6.69
CA LYS A 9 7.91 0.15 8.02
C LYS A 9 7.94 1.20 9.13
N THR A 10 7.14 1.01 10.19
CA THR A 10 7.00 1.98 11.28
C THR A 10 8.27 2.17 12.10
N HIS A 11 9.10 1.12 12.20
CA HIS A 11 10.27 1.07 13.09
C HIS A 11 11.58 1.45 12.40
N LEU A 12 11.57 1.71 11.09
CA LEU A 12 12.72 2.24 10.38
C LEU A 12 12.68 3.78 10.45
N PRO A 13 13.83 4.48 10.33
CA PRO A 13 13.86 5.94 10.14
C PRO A 13 12.90 6.34 9.01
N PRO A 14 12.50 7.63 8.86
CA PRO A 14 11.48 8.06 7.91
C PRO A 14 11.92 7.81 6.45
N GLU A 15 11.87 6.55 6.04
CA GLU A 15 11.96 6.12 4.66
C GLU A 15 10.63 6.54 4.04
N ALA A 16 10.73 7.26 2.93
CA ALA A 16 9.59 7.51 2.09
C ALA A 16 8.94 6.18 1.70
N TYR A 17 7.62 6.17 1.51
CA TYR A 17 6.94 5.02 0.94
C TYR A 17 7.64 4.60 -0.35
N ARG A 18 7.95 3.31 -0.46
CA ARG A 18 8.60 2.74 -1.64
C ARG A 18 7.66 1.75 -2.34
N PRO A 19 7.73 1.68 -3.67
CA PRO A 19 7.01 0.65 -4.42
C PRO A 19 7.57 -0.73 -4.02
N PHE A 20 6.70 -1.61 -3.56
CA PHE A 20 7.02 -2.99 -3.18
C PHE A 20 6.54 -4.00 -4.22
N PHE A 21 5.37 -3.75 -4.79
CA PHE A 21 4.75 -4.60 -5.80
C PHE A 21 4.05 -3.73 -6.84
N GLU A 22 4.06 -4.14 -8.10
CA GLU A 22 3.43 -3.42 -9.20
C GLU A 22 2.64 -4.38 -10.08
N THR A 23 1.42 -3.98 -10.45
CA THR A 23 0.54 -4.78 -11.32
C THR A 23 -0.34 -3.87 -12.15
N ASP A 24 -0.91 -4.39 -13.23
CA ASP A 24 -1.98 -3.72 -13.98
C ASP A 24 -3.39 -4.10 -13.45
N SER A 25 -3.48 -5.07 -12.53
CA SER A 25 -4.73 -5.52 -11.90
C SER A 25 -4.97 -4.88 -10.53
N ILE A 26 -6.09 -4.17 -10.39
CA ILE A 26 -6.45 -3.54 -9.11
C ILE A 26 -6.77 -4.57 -8.02
N ASP A 27 -7.37 -5.70 -8.39
CA ASP A 27 -7.76 -6.74 -7.44
C ASP A 27 -6.52 -7.42 -6.87
N GLU A 28 -5.52 -7.70 -7.71
CA GLU A 28 -4.24 -8.25 -7.28
C GLU A 28 -3.48 -7.27 -6.38
N ALA A 29 -3.45 -5.98 -6.74
CA ALA A 29 -2.80 -4.95 -5.92
C ALA A 29 -3.45 -4.85 -4.53
N LYS A 30 -4.78 -4.90 -4.46
CA LYS A 30 -5.53 -4.85 -3.19
C LYS A 30 -5.31 -6.10 -2.35
N ASP A 31 -5.38 -7.28 -2.96
CA ASP A 31 -5.15 -8.56 -2.26
C ASP A 31 -3.74 -8.63 -1.69
N PHE A 32 -2.75 -8.16 -2.44
CA PHE A 32 -1.37 -8.13 -2.00
C PHE A 32 -1.17 -7.09 -0.88
N ALA A 33 -1.70 -5.87 -1.05
CA ALA A 33 -1.63 -4.82 -0.04
C ALA A 33 -2.31 -5.23 1.27
N MET A 34 -3.47 -5.91 1.20
CA MET A 34 -4.19 -6.43 2.37
C MET A 34 -3.36 -7.48 3.14
N ARG A 35 -2.69 -8.40 2.42
CA ARG A 35 -1.79 -9.37 3.06
C ARG A 35 -0.59 -8.69 3.72
N LEU A 36 -0.04 -7.66 3.08
CA LEU A 36 1.12 -6.93 3.59
C LEU A 36 0.78 -6.07 4.82
N ALA A 37 -0.43 -5.50 4.84
CA ALA A 37 -0.97 -4.71 5.96
C ALA A 37 -1.35 -5.55 7.19
N PHE A 38 -1.39 -6.88 7.07
CA PHE A 38 -1.67 -7.77 8.22
C PHE A 38 -0.56 -7.73 9.29
N ASP A 39 0.67 -7.41 8.89
CA ASP A 39 1.75 -7.15 9.84
C ASP A 39 1.62 -5.70 10.33
N GLU A 40 1.32 -5.54 11.62
CA GLU A 40 1.08 -4.24 12.28
C GLU A 40 2.24 -3.25 12.15
N THR A 41 3.44 -3.72 11.79
CA THR A 41 4.62 -2.88 11.57
C THR A 41 4.71 -2.33 10.15
N ASN A 42 3.81 -2.75 9.25
CA ASN A 42 3.77 -2.35 7.87
C ASN A 42 2.66 -1.33 7.63
N HIS A 43 3.03 -0.29 6.91
CA HIS A 43 2.16 0.77 6.47
C HIS A 43 2.04 0.65 4.95
N VAL A 44 0.83 0.45 4.45
CA VAL A 44 0.61 0.05 3.05
C VAL A 44 -0.56 0.82 2.43
N TYR A 45 -0.36 1.31 1.22
CA TYR A 45 -1.45 1.80 0.37
C TYR A 45 -1.22 1.39 -1.08
N VAL A 46 -2.29 1.44 -1.88
CA VAL A 46 -2.27 1.19 -3.32
C VAL A 46 -2.44 2.52 -4.05
N GLN A 47 -1.49 2.86 -4.90
CA GLN A 47 -1.50 4.03 -5.78
C GLN A 47 -1.87 3.63 -7.21
N ASP A 48 -2.76 4.37 -7.84
CA ASP A 48 -2.95 4.35 -9.30
C ASP A 48 -2.00 5.38 -9.91
N THR A 49 -0.90 4.91 -10.50
CA THR A 49 0.15 5.75 -11.09
C THR A 49 -0.31 6.53 -12.32
N ARG A 50 -1.41 6.11 -12.97
CA ARG A 50 -1.96 6.85 -14.11
C ARG A 50 -2.79 8.05 -13.69
N ARG A 51 -3.43 7.97 -12.53
CA ARG A 51 -4.26 9.05 -11.96
C ARG A 51 -3.53 9.85 -10.88
N ASP A 52 -2.41 9.32 -10.40
CA ASP A 52 -1.66 9.82 -9.26
C ASP A 52 -2.52 9.90 -7.97
N GLU A 53 -3.32 8.85 -7.75
CA GLU A 53 -4.30 8.79 -6.65
C GLU A 53 -4.11 7.54 -5.80
N ILE A 54 -4.38 7.65 -4.50
CA ILE A 54 -4.44 6.50 -3.59
C ILE A 54 -5.82 5.85 -3.72
N VAL A 55 -5.87 4.65 -4.31
CA VAL A 55 -7.12 3.90 -4.53
C VAL A 55 -7.49 3.00 -3.36
N ARG A 56 -6.53 2.69 -2.48
CA ARG A 56 -6.79 1.97 -1.24
C ARG A 56 -5.73 2.29 -0.20
N ASP A 57 -6.16 2.79 0.95
CA ASP A 57 -5.31 3.04 2.10
C ASP A 57 -5.69 2.08 3.23
N PHE A 58 -4.75 1.22 3.65
CA PHE A 58 -4.96 0.27 4.74
C PHE A 58 -4.47 0.81 6.09
N ASP A 59 -3.81 1.96 6.11
CA ASP A 59 -3.46 2.68 7.33
C ASP A 59 -4.56 3.61 7.82
N ALA A 60 -5.59 3.83 7.01
CA ALA A 60 -6.68 4.72 7.36
C ALA A 60 -7.28 4.27 8.73
N PRO A 61 -7.55 5.22 9.66
CA PRO A 61 -8.02 4.90 11.01
C PRO A 61 -9.26 4.00 11.04
N VAL A 62 -10.08 4.08 9.99
CA VAL A 62 -11.29 3.28 9.78
C VAL A 62 -11.05 1.76 9.72
N TYR A 63 -9.81 1.31 9.50
CA TYR A 63 -9.44 -0.11 9.48
C TYR A 63 -8.66 -0.55 10.72
N ARG A 64 -8.52 0.32 11.74
CA ARG A 64 -7.76 0.07 12.98
C ARG A 64 -8.62 -0.04 14.24
N ASP A 65 -9.96 -0.06 14.12
CA ASP A 65 -10.92 -0.29 15.21
C ASP A 65 -11.32 -1.78 15.31
#